data_AF-A0AA87ZNE5-F1
#
_entry.id   AF-A0AA87ZNE5-F1
#
_cell.length_a   1.000
_cell.length_b   1.000
_cell.length_c   1.000
_cell.angle_alpha   90.00
_cell.angle_beta   90.00
_cell.angle_gamma   90.00
#
_symmetry.space_group_name_H-M   'P 1'
#
loop_
_entity.id
_entity.type
_entity.pdbx_description
1 polymer ?
#
loop_
_entity_poly.entity_id
_entity_poly.type
_entity_poly.pdbx_seq_one_letter_code
_entity_poly.pdbx_strand_id
1 'polypeptide(L)'
;MRQVLTLLRHSRSGTSPATSFLVRRSHYKTPLKVAKPPTPPTSPKPPRKPQRFSFHDHTWEDPYSWMSSLNDKVAMRHMDIYMEQEEKYAEAVMADTERLQSKLQSEMASRLAFDLSTPPLRWGPWLYYRRVEEGKQYPVLCRRLASLNEEFISHKSPSAGFDFTSGKRIEQKLIDYNLEAERFGGYAYEELSEVSPDHRFLAYTMYDKDNDFFRLSVRNLNSGALCGKPQADRVSNLAWAKDCQALLYVVTDQKKRPYRWIYYSMIGSTDDDVLLLEELDENVYVNIRHTKDFRFIAVNTFSPTSSKVFLINAADPLSGLNLIWECESVAHCIVEHHQGFLYLFTDIAKAGKPVDFHYLLRSPINASTGPRIWEVGGLITPFCAL
;
A
#
# COMPACT_ATOMS: atom_id res chain seq x y z
N MET A 1 -17.95 -18.43 9.04
CA MET A 1 -17.97 -18.36 7.56
C MET A 1 -16.85 -19.18 6.90
N ARG A 2 -16.95 -20.51 6.90
CA ARG A 2 -16.15 -21.42 6.05
C ARG A 2 -17.13 -22.35 5.35
N GLN A 3 -16.86 -22.63 4.08
CA GLN A 3 -17.65 -23.46 3.15
C GLN A 3 -18.93 -22.78 2.63
N VAL A 4 -18.89 -22.24 1.41
CA VAL A 4 -19.70 -22.65 0.23
C VAL A 4 -19.15 -21.86 -0.96
N LEU A 5 -18.14 -22.40 -1.64
CA LEU A 5 -17.74 -21.95 -2.98
C LEU A 5 -17.50 -23.19 -3.82
N THR A 6 -18.59 -23.77 -4.32
CA THR A 6 -18.51 -24.69 -5.45
C THR A 6 -19.76 -24.58 -6.30
N LEU A 7 -19.54 -24.54 -7.61
CA LEU A 7 -20.49 -24.74 -8.71
C LEU A 7 -21.26 -23.50 -9.16
N LEU A 8 -20.88 -22.99 -10.34
CA LEU A 8 -21.77 -22.93 -11.51
C LEU A 8 -20.94 -22.66 -12.78
N ARG A 9 -20.43 -23.73 -13.40
CA ARG A 9 -20.21 -23.79 -14.85
C ARG A 9 -21.55 -24.10 -15.48
N HIS A 10 -21.96 -23.43 -16.56
CA HIS A 10 -22.80 -24.03 -17.61
C HIS A 10 -22.56 -23.35 -18.98
N SER A 11 -22.43 -24.22 -19.98
CA SER A 11 -22.23 -23.99 -21.41
C SER A 11 -23.43 -23.30 -22.08
N ARG A 12 -23.17 -22.51 -23.13
CA ARG A 12 -24.20 -22.08 -24.10
C ARG A 12 -24.01 -22.80 -25.44
N SER A 13 -25.03 -23.53 -25.86
CA SER A 13 -25.33 -23.86 -27.25
C SER A 13 -26.84 -23.71 -27.47
N GLY A 14 -27.26 -23.28 -28.65
CA GLY A 14 -28.67 -23.38 -29.10
C GLY A 14 -29.38 -22.07 -29.48
N THR A 15 -29.17 -21.67 -30.74
CA THR A 15 -30.15 -21.17 -31.73
C THR A 15 -31.57 -20.76 -31.31
N SER A 16 -31.97 -19.55 -31.71
CA SER A 16 -33.35 -19.02 -31.71
C SER A 16 -34.15 -19.50 -32.92
N PRO A 17 -35.48 -19.60 -32.80
CA PRO A 17 -36.31 -18.87 -33.75
C PRO A 17 -37.46 -18.08 -33.10
N ALA A 18 -37.92 -17.08 -33.85
CA ALA A 18 -38.95 -16.11 -33.50
C ALA A 18 -40.31 -16.74 -33.21
N THR A 19 -41.04 -16.20 -32.23
CA THR A 19 -42.47 -16.49 -32.05
C THR A 19 -43.22 -15.25 -31.56
N SER A 20 -44.36 -15.00 -32.20
CA SER A 20 -45.30 -13.91 -32.00
C SER A 20 -45.76 -13.71 -30.55
N PHE A 21 -45.68 -12.48 -30.05
CA PHE A 21 -46.19 -12.10 -28.73
C PHE A 21 -47.71 -11.92 -28.76
N LEU A 22 -48.44 -12.90 -28.24
CA LEU A 22 -49.81 -12.72 -27.74
C LEU A 22 -49.72 -12.22 -26.29
N VAL A 23 -50.25 -11.03 -26.04
CA VAL A 23 -50.33 -10.43 -24.69
C VAL A 23 -51.35 -11.24 -23.87
N ARG A 24 -50.87 -12.23 -23.12
CA ARG A 24 -51.64 -12.82 -22.01
C ARG A 24 -51.66 -11.80 -20.86
N ARG A 25 -52.85 -11.27 -20.55
CA ARG A 25 -53.11 -10.59 -19.27
C ARG A 25 -52.73 -11.54 -18.14
N SER A 26 -51.60 -11.29 -17.48
CA SER A 26 -51.28 -11.96 -16.22
C SER A 26 -52.23 -11.42 -15.17
N HIS A 27 -53.11 -12.26 -14.65
CA HIS A 27 -53.79 -12.00 -13.39
C HIS A 27 -52.70 -11.77 -12.34
N TYR A 28 -52.57 -10.55 -11.84
CA TYR A 28 -51.73 -10.24 -10.70
C TYR A 28 -52.25 -11.07 -9.53
N LYS A 29 -51.55 -12.17 -9.20
CA LYS A 29 -51.74 -12.82 -7.91
C LYS A 29 -51.47 -11.77 -6.85
N THR A 30 -52.41 -11.62 -5.93
CA THR A 30 -52.29 -10.84 -4.70
C THR A 30 -50.91 -11.07 -4.09
N PRO A 31 -50.16 -10.02 -3.68
CA PRO A 31 -48.87 -10.24 -3.04
C PRO A 31 -49.09 -11.16 -1.84
N LEU A 32 -48.39 -12.28 -1.81
CA LEU A 32 -48.31 -13.09 -0.59
C LEU A 32 -47.88 -12.13 0.52
N LYS A 33 -48.69 -12.05 1.58
CA LYS A 33 -48.42 -11.29 2.80
C LYS A 33 -47.01 -11.69 3.25
N VAL A 34 -46.02 -10.85 2.99
CA VAL A 34 -44.66 -11.07 3.49
C VAL A 34 -44.82 -11.08 5.00
N ALA A 35 -44.49 -12.21 5.62
CA ALA A 35 -44.58 -12.35 7.07
C ALA A 35 -43.82 -11.17 7.70
N LYS A 36 -44.42 -10.50 8.69
CA LYS A 36 -43.71 -9.46 9.43
C LYS A 36 -42.41 -10.09 9.94
N PRO A 37 -41.24 -9.45 9.73
CA PRO A 37 -40.00 -9.99 10.25
C PRO A 37 -40.13 -10.20 11.76
N PRO A 38 -39.53 -11.27 12.31
CA PRO A 38 -39.54 -11.49 13.75
C PRO A 38 -39.02 -10.24 14.47
N THR A 39 -39.60 -9.91 15.62
CA THR A 39 -39.10 -8.80 16.45
C THR A 39 -37.60 -9.02 16.71
N PRO A 40 -36.75 -8.01 16.45
CA PRO A 40 -35.31 -8.17 16.58
C PRO A 40 -34.97 -8.57 18.03
N PRO A 41 -33.98 -9.46 18.21
CA PRO A 41 -33.53 -9.84 19.55
C PRO A 41 -33.08 -8.61 20.35
N THR A 42 -33.09 -8.70 21.67
CA THR A 42 -32.54 -7.61 22.49
C THR A 42 -31.03 -7.48 22.24
N SER A 43 -30.53 -6.26 22.09
CA SER A 43 -29.09 -6.02 21.91
C SER A 43 -28.31 -6.63 23.09
N PRO A 44 -27.20 -7.34 22.82
CA PRO A 44 -26.37 -7.88 23.88
C PRO A 44 -25.82 -6.74 24.74
N LYS A 45 -25.64 -7.02 26.04
CA LYS A 45 -25.15 -6.04 27.00
C LYS A 45 -23.85 -6.57 27.60
N PRO A 46 -22.71 -5.93 27.32
CA PRO A 46 -21.45 -6.41 27.85
C PRO A 46 -21.39 -6.15 29.35
N PRO A 47 -20.65 -6.97 30.11
CA PRO A 47 -20.45 -6.72 31.53
C PRO A 47 -19.77 -5.36 31.72
N ARG A 48 -20.30 -4.58 32.67
CA ARG A 48 -19.69 -3.32 33.09
C ARG A 48 -18.68 -3.60 34.19
N LYS A 49 -17.42 -3.22 33.96
CA LYS A 49 -16.35 -3.24 34.95
C LYS A 49 -15.77 -1.82 35.06
N PRO A 50 -16.38 -0.95 35.89
CA PRO A 50 -15.91 0.41 36.12
C PRO A 50 -14.41 0.48 36.43
N GLN A 51 -13.67 1.19 35.58
CA GLN A 51 -12.29 1.55 35.84
C GLN A 51 -12.15 3.07 35.82
N ARG A 52 -11.56 3.64 36.86
CA ARG A 52 -11.35 5.08 36.97
C ARG A 52 -9.99 5.47 36.41
N PHE A 53 -9.98 6.58 35.68
CA PHE A 53 -8.78 7.19 35.13
C PHE A 53 -8.77 8.65 35.54
N SER A 54 -7.64 9.13 36.06
CA SER A 54 -7.46 10.51 36.49
C SER A 54 -6.36 11.17 35.67
N PHE A 55 -6.67 12.32 35.08
CA PHE A 55 -5.71 13.13 34.32
C PHE A 55 -6.04 14.61 34.50
N HIS A 56 -5.02 15.44 34.73
CA HIS A 56 -5.17 16.87 35.02
C HIS A 56 -6.28 17.18 36.06
N ASP A 57 -6.24 16.50 37.20
CA ASP A 57 -7.20 16.63 38.32
C ASP A 57 -8.68 16.32 37.97
N HIS A 58 -8.94 15.81 36.77
CA HIS A 58 -10.24 15.28 36.36
C HIS A 58 -10.24 13.76 36.41
N THR A 59 -11.34 13.18 36.90
CA THR A 59 -11.52 11.73 36.98
C THR A 59 -12.71 11.30 36.15
N TRP A 60 -12.50 10.35 35.25
CA TRP A 60 -13.54 9.70 34.46
C TRP A 60 -13.63 8.23 34.83
N GLU A 61 -14.77 7.62 34.55
CA GLU A 61 -15.01 6.20 34.73
C GLU A 61 -15.34 5.58 33.38
N ASP A 62 -14.54 4.58 32.97
CA ASP A 62 -14.81 3.78 31.79
C ASP A 62 -15.25 2.37 32.24
N PRO A 63 -16.54 2.02 32.11
CA PRO A 63 -17.06 0.69 32.45
C PRO A 63 -16.66 -0.41 31.46
N TYR A 64 -16.02 -0.07 30.34
CA TYR A 64 -15.66 -0.97 29.25
C TYR A 64 -14.16 -1.05 28.96
N SER A 65 -13.31 -0.38 29.75
CA SER A 65 -11.85 -0.41 29.61
C SER A 65 -11.27 -1.83 29.47
N TRP A 66 -11.85 -2.81 30.18
CA TRP A 66 -11.46 -4.22 30.11
C TRP A 66 -11.46 -4.80 28.69
N MET A 67 -12.23 -4.22 27.77
CA MET A 67 -12.30 -4.63 26.36
C MET A 67 -11.01 -4.37 25.58
N SER A 68 -10.18 -3.42 26.04
CA SER A 68 -8.88 -3.11 25.43
C SER A 68 -7.75 -4.03 25.90
N SER A 69 -7.99 -4.83 26.95
CA SER A 69 -6.98 -5.68 27.60
C SER A 69 -6.78 -7.02 26.88
N LEU A 70 -6.17 -6.98 25.70
CA LEU A 70 -5.95 -8.17 24.85
C LEU A 70 -5.09 -9.27 25.50
N ASN A 71 -4.28 -8.94 26.51
CA ASN A 71 -3.41 -9.89 27.21
C ASN A 71 -4.09 -10.59 28.41
N ASP A 72 -5.28 -10.15 28.83
CA ASP A 72 -6.02 -10.78 29.94
C ASP A 72 -6.92 -11.89 29.38
N LYS A 73 -6.59 -13.15 29.72
CA LYS A 73 -7.35 -14.34 29.29
C LYS A 73 -8.82 -14.30 29.71
N VAL A 74 -9.13 -13.72 30.87
CA VAL A 74 -10.51 -13.62 31.37
C VAL A 74 -11.27 -12.55 30.59
N ALA A 75 -10.63 -11.41 30.33
CA ALA A 75 -11.19 -10.37 29.47
C ALA A 75 -11.44 -10.90 28.05
N MET A 76 -10.48 -11.59 27.45
CA MET A 76 -10.61 -12.19 26.11
C MET A 76 -11.75 -13.20 26.05
N ARG A 77 -11.89 -14.09 27.04
CA ARG A 77 -13.01 -15.04 27.06
C ARG A 77 -14.38 -14.32 27.15
N HIS A 78 -14.48 -13.25 27.92
CA HIS A 78 -15.70 -12.44 27.96
C HIS A 78 -15.95 -11.71 26.64
N MET A 79 -14.88 -11.25 25.99
CA MET A 79 -14.95 -10.63 24.67
C MET A 79 -15.45 -11.62 23.62
N ASP A 80 -14.89 -12.84 23.55
CA ASP A 80 -15.30 -13.87 22.58
C ASP A 80 -16.80 -14.18 22.69
N ILE A 81 -17.29 -14.38 23.92
CA ILE A 81 -18.72 -14.62 24.18
C ILE A 81 -19.56 -13.43 23.72
N TYR A 82 -19.11 -12.21 24.02
CA TYR A 82 -19.83 -10.99 23.64
C TYR A 82 -19.85 -10.79 22.12
N MET A 83 -18.73 -11.06 21.44
CA MET A 83 -18.62 -10.99 19.98
C MET A 83 -19.53 -12.00 19.30
N GLU A 84 -19.66 -13.22 19.83
CA GLU A 84 -20.62 -14.21 19.30
C GLU A 84 -22.08 -13.75 19.49
N GLN A 85 -22.38 -13.08 20.61
CA GLN A 85 -23.71 -12.50 20.84
C GLN A 85 -24.00 -11.34 19.90
N GLU A 86 -23.03 -10.46 19.66
CA GLU A 86 -23.15 -9.38 18.68
C GLU A 86 -23.28 -9.89 17.25
N GLU A 87 -22.55 -10.95 16.87
CA GLU A 87 -22.68 -11.58 15.55
C GLU A 87 -24.09 -12.15 15.35
N LYS A 88 -24.63 -12.88 16.34
CA LYS A 88 -26.02 -13.40 16.29
C LYS A 88 -27.07 -12.29 16.28
N TYR A 89 -26.84 -11.23 17.05
CA TYR A 89 -27.73 -10.06 17.06
C TYR A 89 -27.74 -9.38 15.70
N ALA A 90 -26.57 -9.16 15.09
CA ALA A 90 -26.43 -8.58 13.76
C ALA A 90 -27.09 -9.46 12.69
N GLU A 91 -26.86 -10.77 12.71
CA GLU A 91 -27.52 -11.73 11.80
C GLU A 91 -29.04 -11.63 11.90
N ALA A 92 -29.59 -11.64 13.12
CA ALA A 92 -31.03 -11.59 13.33
C ALA A 92 -31.66 -10.24 12.92
N VAL A 93 -30.98 -9.12 13.19
CA VAL A 93 -31.43 -7.79 12.76
C VAL A 93 -31.37 -7.63 11.24
N MET A 94 -30.39 -8.25 10.59
CA MET A 94 -30.17 -8.14 9.14
C MET A 94 -30.88 -9.23 8.32
N ALA A 95 -31.56 -10.19 8.96
CA ALA A 95 -32.16 -11.35 8.31
C ALA A 95 -33.18 -11.00 7.21
N ASP A 96 -33.94 -9.90 7.37
CA ASP A 96 -34.90 -9.43 6.36
C ASP A 96 -34.22 -8.86 5.10
N THR A 97 -32.93 -8.52 5.19
CA THR A 97 -32.14 -7.98 4.08
C THR A 97 -31.38 -9.03 3.26
N GLU A 98 -31.41 -10.32 3.62
CA GLU A 98 -30.64 -11.38 2.94
C GLU A 98 -30.84 -11.40 1.41
N ARG A 99 -32.08 -11.20 0.95
CA ARG A 99 -32.40 -11.14 -0.48
C ARG A 99 -31.73 -9.93 -1.15
N LEU A 100 -31.70 -8.79 -0.47
CA LEU A 100 -31.05 -7.57 -0.98
C LEU A 100 -29.53 -7.75 -0.99
N GLN A 101 -28.94 -8.32 0.07
CA GLN A 101 -27.52 -8.62 0.14
C GLN A 101 -27.08 -9.55 -1.01
N SER A 102 -27.82 -10.62 -1.26
CA SER A 102 -27.55 -11.58 -2.35
C SER A 102 -27.65 -10.92 -3.73
N LYS A 103 -28.63 -10.03 -3.91
CA LYS A 103 -28.80 -9.26 -5.14
C LYS A 103 -27.61 -8.31 -5.35
N LEU A 104 -27.24 -7.54 -4.33
CA LEU A 104 -26.09 -6.63 -4.39
C LEU A 104 -24.79 -7.38 -4.64
N GLN A 105 -24.55 -8.51 -3.96
CA GLN A 105 -23.39 -9.37 -4.19
C GLN A 105 -23.32 -9.82 -5.65
N SER A 106 -24.43 -10.32 -6.21
CA SER A 106 -24.48 -10.78 -7.60
C SER A 106 -24.25 -9.64 -8.59
N GLU A 107 -24.85 -8.47 -8.35
CA GLU A 107 -24.67 -7.27 -9.16
C GLU A 107 -23.22 -6.78 -9.14
N MET A 108 -22.59 -6.70 -7.95
CA MET A 108 -21.19 -6.31 -7.80
C MET A 108 -20.25 -7.32 -8.46
N ALA A 109 -20.46 -8.62 -8.21
CA ALA A 109 -19.65 -9.68 -8.80
C ALA A 109 -19.72 -9.69 -10.33
N SER A 110 -20.90 -9.45 -10.91
CA SER A 110 -21.07 -9.39 -12.38
C SER A 110 -20.35 -8.22 -13.06
N ARG A 111 -20.00 -7.18 -12.30
CA ARG A 111 -19.27 -6.00 -12.79
C ARG A 111 -17.76 -6.12 -12.66
N LEU A 112 -17.26 -7.11 -11.92
CA LEU A 112 -15.84 -7.38 -11.80
C LEU A 112 -15.36 -8.16 -13.02
N ALA A 113 -14.27 -7.69 -13.63
CA ALA A 113 -13.61 -8.42 -14.70
C ALA A 113 -12.99 -9.72 -14.15
N PHE A 114 -13.14 -10.82 -14.89
CA PHE A 114 -12.52 -12.10 -14.52
C PHE A 114 -11.00 -12.07 -14.66
N ASP A 115 -10.51 -11.38 -15.70
CA ASP A 115 -9.08 -11.17 -15.93
C ASP A 115 -8.64 -9.81 -15.38
N LEU A 116 -8.10 -9.80 -14.17
CA LEU A 116 -7.61 -8.58 -13.52
C LEU A 116 -6.14 -8.36 -13.85
N SER A 117 -5.83 -7.20 -14.45
CA SER A 117 -4.46 -6.74 -14.62
C SER A 117 -4.37 -5.22 -14.51
N THR A 118 -3.24 -4.73 -14.01
CA THR A 118 -2.94 -3.29 -14.00
C THR A 118 -2.47 -2.85 -15.39
N PRO A 119 -2.72 -1.58 -15.78
CA PRO A 119 -2.04 -0.99 -16.94
C PRO A 119 -0.51 -1.17 -16.82
N PRO A 120 0.19 -1.55 -17.90
CA PRO A 120 1.62 -1.77 -17.85
C PRO A 120 2.35 -0.43 -17.73
N LEU A 121 3.23 -0.33 -16.74
CA LEU A 121 4.12 0.81 -16.54
C LEU A 121 5.44 0.57 -17.25
N ARG A 122 5.80 1.46 -18.18
CA ARG A 122 7.11 1.40 -18.84
C ARG A 122 8.18 2.01 -17.96
N TRP A 123 9.23 1.25 -17.72
CA TRP A 123 10.46 1.74 -17.10
C TRP A 123 11.68 1.11 -17.76
N GLY A 124 12.51 1.96 -18.38
CA GLY A 124 13.64 1.52 -19.19
C GLY A 124 13.18 0.60 -20.35
N PRO A 125 13.82 -0.57 -20.53
CA PRO A 125 13.44 -1.54 -21.56
C PRO A 125 12.28 -2.46 -21.13
N TRP A 126 11.71 -2.27 -19.95
CA TRP A 126 10.70 -3.17 -19.37
C TRP A 126 9.32 -2.54 -19.26
N LEU A 127 8.29 -3.40 -19.28
CA LEU A 127 6.91 -3.10 -18.92
C LEU A 127 6.54 -3.90 -17.67
N TYR A 128 6.22 -3.22 -16.57
CA TYR A 128 5.84 -3.81 -15.29
C TYR A 128 4.33 -3.79 -15.09
N TYR A 129 3.76 -4.86 -14.55
CA TYR A 129 2.33 -4.97 -14.30
C TYR A 129 2.03 -6.06 -13.27
N ARG A 130 0.86 -5.99 -12.66
CA ARG A 130 0.30 -7.08 -11.85
C ARG A 130 -0.83 -7.74 -12.61
N ARG A 131 -0.99 -9.05 -12.43
CA ARG A 131 -2.15 -9.79 -12.92
C ARG A 131 -2.60 -10.83 -11.91
N VAL A 132 -3.89 -11.12 -11.88
CA VAL A 132 -4.46 -12.20 -11.07
C VAL A 132 -4.70 -13.41 -11.96
N GLU A 133 -4.28 -14.58 -11.52
CA GLU A 133 -4.55 -15.83 -12.23
C GLU A 133 -5.94 -16.36 -11.85
N GLU A 134 -6.64 -16.98 -12.81
CA GLU A 134 -7.96 -17.55 -12.58
C GLU A 134 -7.94 -18.52 -11.38
N GLY A 135 -8.84 -18.31 -10.42
CA GLY A 135 -8.94 -19.12 -9.20
C GLY A 135 -7.86 -18.88 -8.15
N LYS A 136 -6.92 -17.95 -8.38
CA LYS A 136 -5.93 -17.53 -7.38
C LYS A 136 -6.44 -16.35 -6.57
N GLN A 137 -6.01 -16.27 -5.30
CA GLN A 137 -6.43 -15.22 -4.37
C GLN A 137 -5.57 -13.96 -4.50
N TYR A 138 -4.29 -14.13 -4.84
CA TYR A 138 -3.33 -13.03 -4.89
C TYR A 138 -2.79 -12.81 -6.32
N PRO A 139 -2.40 -11.57 -6.66
CA PRO A 139 -1.79 -11.28 -7.96
C PRO A 139 -0.41 -11.90 -8.08
N VAL A 140 0.19 -11.74 -9.25
CA VAL A 140 1.60 -11.96 -9.54
C VAL A 140 2.16 -10.65 -10.09
N LEU A 141 3.27 -10.17 -9.55
CA LEU A 141 4.02 -9.04 -10.10
C LEU A 141 4.91 -9.57 -11.22
N CYS A 142 4.80 -8.96 -12.39
CA CYS A 142 5.42 -9.42 -13.61
C CYS A 142 6.12 -8.27 -14.33
N ARG A 143 7.07 -8.62 -15.20
CA ARG A 143 7.60 -7.71 -16.23
C ARG A 143 7.80 -8.41 -17.56
N ARG A 144 7.96 -7.63 -18.62
CA ARG A 144 8.36 -8.11 -19.95
C ARG A 144 9.14 -7.04 -20.72
N LEU A 145 9.88 -7.43 -21.74
CA LEU A 145 10.59 -6.47 -22.59
C LEU A 145 9.59 -5.64 -23.41
N ALA A 146 9.81 -4.33 -23.45
CA ALA A 146 8.98 -3.40 -24.19
C ALA A 146 9.06 -3.61 -25.71
N SER A 147 10.19 -4.13 -26.22
CA SER A 147 10.36 -4.49 -27.64
C SER A 147 9.44 -5.61 -28.10
N LEU A 148 9.07 -6.52 -27.19
CA LEU A 148 8.16 -7.64 -27.45
C LEU A 148 6.69 -7.24 -27.22
N ASN A 149 6.40 -5.95 -27.13
CA ASN A 149 5.05 -5.49 -26.81
C ASN A 149 4.05 -5.67 -27.95
N GLU A 150 4.49 -5.59 -29.21
CA GLU A 150 3.59 -5.78 -30.35
C GLU A 150 3.11 -7.24 -30.48
N GLU A 151 3.94 -8.21 -30.08
CA GLU A 151 3.56 -9.63 -29.99
C GLU A 151 2.48 -9.90 -28.91
N PHE A 152 2.15 -8.90 -28.11
CA PHE A 152 1.23 -8.98 -26.96
C PHE A 152 -0.13 -8.31 -27.23
N ILE A 153 -0.24 -7.45 -28.25
CA ILE A 153 -1.49 -6.75 -28.58
C ILE A 153 -2.32 -7.62 -29.52
N SER A 154 -3.36 -8.26 -28.99
CA SER A 154 -4.38 -8.89 -29.83
C SER A 154 -5.28 -7.82 -30.43
N HIS A 155 -5.20 -7.62 -31.75
CA HIS A 155 -6.11 -6.76 -32.51
C HIS A 155 -7.46 -7.45 -32.84
N LYS A 156 -7.74 -8.62 -32.25
CA LYS A 156 -9.03 -9.31 -32.46
C LYS A 156 -10.12 -8.63 -31.63
N SER A 157 -10.86 -7.76 -32.30
CA SER A 157 -11.96 -6.96 -31.75
C SER A 157 -13.20 -7.80 -31.38
N PRO A 158 -14.01 -7.36 -30.38
CA PRO A 158 -13.76 -6.23 -29.48
C PRO A 158 -13.17 -6.77 -28.17
N SER A 159 -11.96 -6.40 -27.80
CA SER A 159 -11.56 -5.11 -27.21
C SER A 159 -10.02 -5.08 -27.25
N ALA A 160 -9.40 -3.90 -27.26
CA ALA A 160 -8.00 -3.80 -26.85
C ALA A 160 -7.85 -4.52 -25.50
N GLY A 161 -7.20 -5.67 -25.53
CA GLY A 161 -7.24 -6.65 -24.45
C GLY A 161 -5.92 -7.39 -24.39
N PHE A 162 -5.45 -7.63 -23.16
CA PHE A 162 -4.23 -8.34 -22.88
C PHE A 162 -4.35 -9.78 -23.40
N ASP A 163 -3.50 -10.20 -24.33
CA ASP A 163 -3.36 -11.63 -24.63
C ASP A 163 -2.55 -12.28 -23.51
N PHE A 164 -3.23 -12.70 -22.45
CA PHE A 164 -2.62 -13.41 -21.32
C PHE A 164 -1.97 -14.73 -21.73
N THR A 165 -2.31 -15.31 -22.89
CA THR A 165 -1.77 -16.61 -23.33
C THR A 165 -0.43 -16.43 -24.02
N SER A 166 -0.35 -15.54 -25.01
CA SER A 166 0.91 -15.22 -25.69
C SER A 166 1.85 -14.46 -24.76
N GLY A 167 1.30 -13.56 -23.93
CA GLY A 167 2.02 -12.78 -22.96
C GLY A 167 2.76 -13.60 -21.90
N LYS A 168 2.17 -14.72 -21.43
CA LYS A 168 2.81 -15.62 -20.46
C LYS A 168 4.13 -16.22 -20.94
N ARG A 169 4.39 -16.30 -22.25
CA ARG A 169 5.63 -16.89 -22.79
C ARG A 169 6.83 -15.95 -22.73
N ILE A 170 6.58 -14.65 -22.81
CA ILE A 170 7.60 -13.59 -22.81
C ILE A 170 7.65 -12.83 -21.48
N GLU A 171 6.79 -13.21 -20.54
CA GLU A 171 6.68 -12.63 -19.21
C GLU A 171 7.70 -13.26 -18.26
N GLN A 172 8.31 -12.40 -17.45
CA GLN A 172 9.06 -12.81 -16.29
C GLN A 172 8.26 -12.51 -15.01
N LYS A 173 7.94 -13.57 -14.25
CA LYS A 173 7.34 -13.44 -12.91
C LYS A 173 8.39 -12.95 -11.92
N LEU A 174 8.10 -11.86 -11.22
CA LEU A 174 9.00 -11.25 -10.23
C LEU A 174 8.62 -11.69 -8.82
N ILE A 175 7.34 -11.54 -8.45
CA ILE A 175 6.79 -11.98 -7.16
C ILE A 175 5.48 -12.72 -7.41
N ASP A 176 5.39 -13.96 -6.95
CA ASP A 176 4.13 -14.68 -6.85
C ASP A 176 3.62 -14.57 -5.41
N TYR A 177 2.63 -13.69 -5.20
CA TYR A 177 2.10 -13.43 -3.86
C TYR A 177 1.36 -14.64 -3.30
N ASN A 178 0.94 -15.61 -4.13
CA ASN A 178 0.36 -16.85 -3.62
C ASN A 178 1.43 -17.72 -2.93
N LEU A 179 2.64 -17.75 -3.49
CA LEU A 179 3.78 -18.45 -2.85
C LEU A 179 4.30 -17.69 -1.63
N GLU A 180 4.35 -16.36 -1.68
CA GLU A 180 4.73 -15.57 -0.50
C GLU A 180 3.69 -15.72 0.62
N ALA A 181 2.39 -15.85 0.31
CA ALA A 181 1.38 -16.13 1.32
C ALA A 181 1.70 -17.42 2.09
N GLU A 182 2.13 -18.48 1.41
CA GLU A 182 2.54 -19.74 2.06
C GLU A 182 3.79 -19.53 2.95
N ARG A 183 4.74 -18.70 2.51
CA ARG A 183 5.97 -18.37 3.26
C ARG A 183 5.71 -17.53 4.51
N PHE A 184 4.66 -16.70 4.53
CA PHE A 184 4.37 -15.71 5.58
C PHE A 184 3.09 -15.99 6.40
N GLY A 185 2.69 -17.26 6.55
CA GLY A 185 1.61 -17.66 7.46
C GLY A 185 0.20 -17.66 6.87
N GLY A 186 0.10 -17.80 5.55
CA GLY A 186 -1.14 -17.95 4.77
C GLY A 186 -1.74 -16.64 4.24
N TYR A 187 -1.02 -15.52 4.38
CA TYR A 187 -1.47 -14.21 3.93
C TYR A 187 -0.34 -13.49 3.20
N ALA A 188 -0.65 -12.86 2.06
CA ALA A 188 0.31 -12.01 1.36
C ALA A 188 -0.16 -10.56 1.43
N TYR A 189 0.66 -9.73 2.07
CA TYR A 189 0.45 -8.31 2.14
C TYR A 189 1.79 -7.60 2.07
N GLU A 190 1.97 -6.87 0.98
CA GLU A 190 3.16 -6.09 0.70
C GLU A 190 2.89 -4.63 1.02
N GLU A 191 3.79 -4.00 1.76
CA GLU A 191 3.74 -2.56 2.04
C GLU A 191 4.62 -1.78 1.05
N LEU A 192 5.80 -2.31 0.72
CA LEU A 192 6.78 -1.64 -0.12
C LEU A 192 7.31 -2.60 -1.19
N SER A 193 7.51 -2.07 -2.40
CA SER A 193 8.26 -2.75 -3.46
C SER A 193 8.99 -1.75 -4.34
N GLU A 194 10.28 -2.00 -4.57
CA GLU A 194 11.12 -1.15 -5.40
C GLU A 194 12.12 -1.99 -6.20
N VAL A 195 12.04 -1.86 -7.52
CA VAL A 195 12.99 -2.49 -8.44
C VAL A 195 14.22 -1.59 -8.56
N SER A 196 15.41 -2.19 -8.64
CA SER A 196 16.67 -1.44 -8.79
C SER A 196 16.72 -0.68 -10.13
N PRO A 197 17.41 0.48 -10.21
CA PRO A 197 17.56 1.24 -11.46
C PRO A 197 18.12 0.46 -12.65
N ASP A 198 18.96 -0.55 -12.40
CA ASP A 198 19.50 -1.45 -13.42
C ASP A 198 18.60 -2.66 -13.74
N HIS A 199 17.43 -2.73 -13.09
CA HIS A 199 16.45 -3.79 -13.21
C HIS A 199 16.95 -5.19 -12.85
N ARG A 200 18.04 -5.33 -12.08
CA ARG A 200 18.57 -6.64 -11.66
C ARG A 200 18.00 -7.13 -10.35
N PHE A 201 17.51 -6.25 -9.49
CA PHE A 201 17.01 -6.60 -8.15
C PHE A 201 15.61 -6.02 -7.90
N LEU A 202 14.89 -6.66 -6.99
CA LEU A 202 13.63 -6.18 -6.44
C LEU A 202 13.70 -6.30 -4.92
N ALA A 203 13.66 -5.16 -4.24
CA ALA A 203 13.49 -5.09 -2.80
C ALA A 203 12.00 -4.97 -2.51
N TYR A 204 11.49 -5.79 -1.59
CA TYR A 204 10.08 -5.74 -1.21
C TYR A 204 9.91 -6.14 0.26
N THR A 205 8.84 -5.67 0.88
CA THR A 205 8.47 -6.08 2.23
C THR A 205 7.19 -6.90 2.21
N MET A 206 7.11 -7.91 3.09
CA MET A 206 5.92 -8.75 3.24
C MET A 206 5.55 -8.87 4.71
N TYR A 207 4.25 -8.78 5.01
CA TYR A 207 3.74 -8.90 6.38
C TYR A 207 3.92 -10.33 6.90
N ASP A 208 4.70 -10.47 7.96
CA ASP A 208 4.90 -11.72 8.68
C ASP A 208 3.84 -11.84 9.77
N LYS A 209 2.85 -12.70 9.54
CA LYS A 209 1.72 -12.89 10.46
C LYS A 209 2.16 -13.38 11.84
N ASP A 210 3.21 -14.19 11.91
CA ASP A 210 3.65 -14.79 13.16
C ASP A 210 4.38 -13.75 14.04
N ASN A 211 4.95 -12.72 13.42
CA ASN A 211 5.76 -11.71 14.09
C ASN A 211 5.15 -10.29 14.10
N ASP A 212 4.04 -10.05 13.40
CA ASP A 212 3.30 -8.76 13.32
C ASP A 212 4.15 -7.57 12.83
N PHE A 213 5.00 -7.81 11.84
CA PHE A 213 5.75 -6.75 11.14
C PHE A 213 6.00 -7.08 9.67
N PHE A 214 6.42 -6.08 8.92
CA PHE A 214 6.88 -6.26 7.54
C PHE A 214 8.36 -6.63 7.50
N ARG A 215 8.68 -7.75 6.84
CA ARG A 215 10.05 -8.22 6.64
C ARG A 215 10.54 -7.90 5.25
N LEU A 216 11.72 -7.29 5.15
CA LEU A 216 12.41 -7.01 3.90
C LEU A 216 12.98 -8.29 3.28
N SER A 217 12.78 -8.42 1.98
CA SER A 217 13.41 -9.43 1.13
C SER A 217 13.92 -8.76 -0.14
N VAL A 218 15.11 -9.17 -0.60
CA VAL A 218 15.65 -8.75 -1.90
C VAL A 218 15.71 -9.95 -2.82
N ARG A 219 15.18 -9.83 -4.03
CA ARG A 219 15.19 -10.88 -5.06
C ARG A 219 16.06 -10.44 -6.23
N ASN A 220 16.97 -11.32 -6.65
CA ASN A 220 17.67 -11.16 -7.91
C ASN A 220 16.72 -11.55 -9.04
N LEU A 221 16.42 -10.59 -9.91
CA LEU A 221 15.46 -10.77 -11.01
C LEU A 221 16.06 -11.54 -12.19
N ASN A 222 17.37 -11.76 -12.27
CA ASN A 222 17.96 -12.57 -13.33
C ASN A 222 17.91 -14.07 -12.98
N SER A 223 18.24 -14.42 -11.73
CA SER A 223 18.22 -15.82 -11.26
C SER A 223 16.89 -16.24 -10.65
N GLY A 224 16.06 -15.29 -10.21
CA GLY A 224 14.83 -15.55 -9.44
C GLY A 224 15.09 -15.86 -7.96
N ALA A 225 16.36 -15.94 -7.52
CA ALA A 225 16.72 -16.30 -6.16
C ALA A 225 16.60 -15.11 -5.19
N LEU A 226 16.29 -15.42 -3.92
CA LEU A 226 16.38 -14.43 -2.83
C LEU A 226 17.84 -14.21 -2.45
N CYS A 227 18.22 -12.95 -2.29
CA CYS A 227 19.50 -12.55 -1.74
C CYS A 227 19.53 -12.82 -0.23
N GLY A 228 20.68 -13.27 0.28
CA GLY A 228 20.87 -13.49 1.72
C GLY A 228 20.88 -12.20 2.54
N LYS A 229 21.22 -11.07 1.93
CA LYS A 229 21.32 -9.75 2.56
C LYS A 229 20.93 -8.63 1.57
N PRO A 230 20.28 -7.53 1.99
CA PRO A 230 19.77 -7.21 3.34
C PRO A 230 18.60 -8.09 3.78
N GLN A 231 18.55 -8.33 5.08
CA GLN A 231 17.39 -8.86 5.79
C GLN A 231 17.14 -7.95 6.99
N ALA A 232 15.99 -7.29 6.99
CA ALA A 232 15.61 -6.38 8.05
C ALA A 232 14.12 -6.51 8.33
N ASP A 233 13.76 -6.40 9.60
CA ASP A 233 12.39 -6.41 10.06
C ASP A 233 11.91 -4.97 10.30
N ARG A 234 10.60 -4.74 10.20
CA ARG A 234 9.96 -3.43 10.43
C ARG A 234 10.44 -2.34 9.47
N VAL A 235 10.73 -2.69 8.23
CA VAL A 235 11.14 -1.72 7.21
C VAL A 235 9.95 -0.92 6.72
N SER A 236 10.04 0.41 6.79
CA SER A 236 8.99 1.36 6.41
C SER A 236 9.32 2.20 5.17
N ASN A 237 10.58 2.18 4.72
CA ASN A 237 10.97 2.86 3.48
C ASN A 237 12.26 2.26 2.89
N LEU A 238 12.44 2.40 1.58
CA LEU A 238 13.53 1.81 0.78
C LEU A 238 14.07 2.84 -0.23
N ALA A 239 15.36 2.73 -0.55
CA ALA A 239 15.99 3.47 -1.63
C ALA A 239 17.26 2.78 -2.13
N TRP A 240 17.35 2.49 -3.43
CA TRP A 240 18.57 1.94 -4.05
C TRP A 240 19.71 2.95 -4.19
N ALA A 241 20.94 2.54 -3.88
CA ALA A 241 22.12 3.28 -4.33
C ALA A 241 22.21 3.28 -5.87
N LYS A 242 22.87 4.28 -6.45
CA LYS A 242 22.92 4.49 -7.90
C LYS A 242 23.61 3.34 -8.65
N ASP A 243 24.59 2.70 -8.02
CA ASP A 243 25.29 1.55 -8.57
C ASP A 243 24.48 0.24 -8.48
N CYS A 244 23.31 0.29 -7.83
CA CYS A 244 22.43 -0.84 -7.56
C CYS A 244 23.11 -1.99 -6.79
N GLN A 245 24.19 -1.70 -6.06
CA GLN A 245 24.91 -2.67 -5.23
C GLN A 245 24.56 -2.54 -3.75
N ALA A 246 23.95 -1.43 -3.36
CA ALA A 246 23.49 -1.19 -2.02
C ALA A 246 22.03 -0.74 -1.96
N LEU A 247 21.40 -1.03 -0.82
CA LEU A 247 20.06 -0.63 -0.49
C LEU A 247 20.10 0.18 0.81
N LEU A 248 19.48 1.34 0.80
CA LEU A 248 19.17 2.11 1.99
C LEU A 248 17.75 1.77 2.44
N TYR A 249 17.56 1.65 3.74
CA TYR A 249 16.23 1.38 4.29
C TYR A 249 16.02 2.02 5.66
N VAL A 250 14.75 2.31 5.96
CA VAL A 250 14.32 2.89 7.25
C VAL A 250 13.56 1.84 8.04
N VAL A 251 13.87 1.69 9.32
CA VAL A 251 13.16 0.74 10.22
C VAL A 251 12.30 1.48 11.26
N THR A 252 11.25 0.82 11.75
CA THR A 252 10.35 1.36 12.81
C THR A 252 10.59 0.76 14.19
N ASP A 253 9.99 1.34 15.24
CA ASP A 253 10.06 0.77 16.60
C ASP A 253 9.14 -0.44 16.70
N GLN A 254 9.23 -1.09 17.86
CA GLN A 254 8.16 -1.92 18.39
C GLN A 254 6.78 -1.21 18.44
N LYS A 255 6.69 0.12 18.41
CA LYS A 255 5.42 0.86 18.34
C LYS A 255 4.99 1.21 16.90
N LYS A 256 5.67 0.65 15.88
CA LYS A 256 5.42 0.85 14.45
C LYS A 256 5.56 2.31 13.98
N ARG A 257 6.30 3.14 14.71
CA ARG A 257 6.64 4.52 14.33
C ARG A 257 7.88 4.52 13.44
N PRO A 258 7.86 5.17 12.26
CA PRO A 258 9.04 5.34 11.38
C PRO A 258 10.03 6.30 12.03
N TYR A 259 10.75 5.76 13.00
CA TYR A 259 11.67 6.47 13.88
C TYR A 259 13.13 6.03 13.60
N ARG A 260 14.01 7.03 13.64
CA ARG A 260 15.44 6.94 13.88
C ARG A 260 16.36 6.57 12.74
N TRP A 261 16.32 5.34 12.21
CA TRP A 261 17.53 4.77 11.57
C TRP A 261 17.45 4.58 10.07
N ILE A 262 18.38 5.22 9.36
CA ILE A 262 18.68 4.92 7.95
C ILE A 262 19.87 3.97 7.92
N TYR A 263 19.65 2.74 7.48
CA TYR A 263 20.72 1.77 7.27
C TYR A 263 21.14 1.75 5.82
N TYR A 264 22.42 1.46 5.60
CA TYR A 264 23.03 1.19 4.31
C TYR A 264 23.53 -0.25 4.30
N SER A 265 23.08 -1.04 3.33
CA SER A 265 23.42 -2.45 3.22
C SER A 265 23.86 -2.82 1.81
N MET A 266 25.01 -3.49 1.70
CA MET A 266 25.51 -4.05 0.45
C MET A 266 24.80 -5.37 0.15
N ILE A 267 24.28 -5.52 -1.08
CA ILE A 267 23.59 -6.73 -1.51
C ILE A 267 24.55 -7.93 -1.45
N GLY A 268 24.19 -8.94 -0.66
CA GLY A 268 24.97 -10.17 -0.51
C GLY A 268 26.30 -10.04 0.24
N SER A 269 26.59 -8.90 0.88
CA SER A 269 27.75 -8.79 1.77
C SER A 269 27.55 -9.58 3.07
N THR A 270 28.66 -9.95 3.71
CA THR A 270 28.71 -10.53 5.06
C THR A 270 28.97 -9.49 6.15
N ASP A 271 29.40 -8.28 5.78
CA ASP A 271 29.69 -7.20 6.72
C ASP A 271 28.41 -6.67 7.35
N ASP A 272 28.47 -6.06 8.54
CA ASP A 272 27.30 -5.45 9.20
C ASP A 272 26.74 -4.24 8.41
N ASP A 273 25.45 -3.95 8.60
CA ASP A 273 24.82 -2.79 7.99
C ASP A 273 25.31 -1.49 8.62
N VAL A 274 25.60 -0.49 7.79
CA VAL A 274 26.14 0.79 8.24
C VAL A 274 24.98 1.72 8.58
N LEU A 275 24.99 2.30 9.78
CA LEU A 275 24.00 3.29 10.19
C LEU A 275 24.40 4.70 9.69
N LEU A 276 23.57 5.31 8.83
CA LEU A 276 23.83 6.62 8.24
C LEU A 276 23.24 7.78 9.04
N LEU A 277 22.07 7.58 9.65
CA LEU A 277 21.36 8.59 10.43
C LEU A 277 20.70 7.91 11.61
N GLU A 278 20.79 8.54 12.78
CA GLU A 278 20.01 8.21 13.98
C GLU A 278 19.29 9.47 14.47
N GLU A 279 17.96 9.47 14.39
CA GLU A 279 17.11 10.52 14.96
C GLU A 279 16.58 10.11 16.33
N LEU A 280 16.91 10.85 17.39
CA LEU A 280 16.59 10.47 18.77
C LEU A 280 15.22 11.00 19.23
N ASP A 281 14.68 12.04 18.62
CA ASP A 281 13.37 12.58 19.00
C ASP A 281 12.23 11.65 18.56
N GLU A 282 11.36 11.25 19.50
CA GLU A 282 10.23 10.36 19.25
C GLU A 282 9.12 11.00 18.40
N ASN A 283 9.14 12.33 18.22
CA ASN A 283 8.16 13.07 17.43
C ASN A 283 8.65 13.40 16.02
N VAL A 284 9.86 12.98 15.65
CA VAL A 284 10.41 13.18 14.31
C VAL A 284 10.23 11.91 13.49
N TYR A 285 9.65 12.08 12.31
CA TYR A 285 9.47 11.04 11.31
C TYR A 285 10.52 11.17 10.22
N VAL A 286 11.09 10.04 9.80
CA VAL A 286 12.12 9.99 8.75
C VAL A 286 11.57 9.25 7.53
N ASN A 287 11.72 9.85 6.35
CA ASN A 287 11.34 9.26 5.08
C ASN A 287 12.46 9.46 4.05
N ILE A 288 12.73 8.44 3.24
CA ILE A 288 13.68 8.50 2.14
C ILE A 288 12.97 8.38 0.79
N ARG A 289 13.47 9.08 -0.23
CA ARG A 289 12.92 9.03 -1.59
C ARG A 289 14.00 9.37 -2.60
N HIS A 290 14.00 8.71 -3.76
CA HIS A 290 14.84 9.13 -4.89
C HIS A 290 14.38 10.42 -5.54
N THR A 291 15.34 11.22 -5.99
CA THR A 291 15.07 12.15 -7.09
C THR A 291 14.72 11.37 -8.36
N LYS A 292 13.90 11.96 -9.23
CA LYS A 292 13.46 11.30 -10.49
C LYS A 292 14.59 10.83 -11.40
N ASP A 293 15.77 11.43 -11.28
CA ASP A 293 16.97 11.05 -12.03
C ASP A 293 17.90 10.07 -11.29
N PHE A 294 17.49 9.57 -10.11
CA PHE A 294 18.22 8.63 -9.25
C PHE A 294 19.64 9.07 -8.88
N ARG A 295 19.92 10.38 -8.94
CA ARG A 295 21.24 10.93 -8.54
C ARG A 295 21.34 11.15 -7.05
N PHE A 296 20.23 11.46 -6.40
CA PHE A 296 20.19 11.76 -4.98
C PHE A 296 19.06 11.00 -4.29
N ILE A 297 19.26 10.72 -3.02
CA ILE A 297 18.23 10.22 -2.11
C ILE A 297 17.90 11.37 -1.17
N ALA A 298 16.70 11.91 -1.28
CA ALA A 298 16.17 12.89 -0.35
C ALA A 298 15.78 12.21 0.96
N VAL A 299 16.28 12.73 2.07
CA VAL A 299 15.92 12.34 3.42
C VAL A 299 15.07 13.47 4.01
N ASN A 300 13.77 13.22 4.11
CA ASN A 300 12.81 14.14 4.71
C ASN A 300 12.68 13.79 6.19
N THR A 301 12.95 14.76 7.06
CA THR A 301 12.64 14.66 8.48
C THR A 301 11.56 15.67 8.84
N PHE A 302 10.49 15.24 9.51
CA PHE A 302 9.39 16.12 9.87
C PHE A 302 8.84 15.80 11.26
N SER A 303 8.50 16.85 12.00
CA SER A 303 7.82 16.81 13.29
C SER A 303 6.68 17.81 13.28
N PRO A 304 5.75 17.78 14.25
CA PRO A 304 4.69 18.79 14.38
C PRO A 304 5.18 20.25 14.49
N THR A 305 6.48 20.47 14.68
CA THR A 305 7.09 21.79 14.90
C THR A 305 8.20 22.13 13.90
N SER A 306 8.69 21.18 13.10
CA SER A 306 9.81 21.43 12.19
C SER A 306 9.81 20.49 10.99
N SER A 307 10.41 20.92 9.89
CA SER A 307 10.62 20.08 8.70
C SER A 307 12.00 20.36 8.13
N LYS A 308 12.75 19.31 7.80
CA LYS A 308 14.08 19.40 7.19
C LYS A 308 14.17 18.43 6.01
N VAL A 309 14.96 18.82 5.02
CA VAL A 309 15.31 17.96 3.90
C VAL A 309 16.82 17.91 3.77
N PHE A 310 17.35 16.70 3.77
CA PHE A 310 18.73 16.40 3.44
C PHE A 310 18.81 15.68 2.10
N LEU A 311 19.96 15.78 1.43
CA LEU A 311 20.28 14.97 0.27
C LEU A 311 21.48 14.08 0.56
N ILE A 312 21.36 12.81 0.19
CA ILE A 312 22.45 11.84 0.11
C ILE A 312 22.79 11.66 -1.38
N ASN A 313 24.08 11.69 -1.73
CA ASN A 313 24.51 11.33 -3.08
C ASN A 313 24.29 9.84 -3.30
N ALA A 314 23.43 9.45 -4.24
CA ALA A 314 23.13 8.05 -4.48
C ALA A 314 24.34 7.27 -5.02
N ALA A 315 25.31 7.94 -5.65
CA ALA A 315 26.56 7.32 -6.13
C ALA A 315 27.59 7.07 -5.01
N ASP A 316 27.48 7.79 -3.91
CA ASP A 316 28.32 7.61 -2.72
C ASP A 316 27.50 7.92 -1.48
N PRO A 317 26.64 6.98 -1.03
CA PRO A 317 25.77 7.22 0.11
C PRO A 317 26.52 7.43 1.43
N LEU A 318 27.76 6.96 1.50
CA LEU A 318 28.64 7.10 2.67
C LEU A 318 29.25 8.51 2.79
N SER A 319 29.14 9.34 1.75
CA SER A 319 29.56 10.75 1.76
C SER A 319 28.83 11.61 2.80
N GLY A 320 27.72 11.11 3.37
CA GLY A 320 26.96 11.76 4.43
C GLY A 320 25.75 12.56 3.91
N LEU A 321 25.01 13.13 4.86
CA LEU A 321 23.80 13.90 4.60
C LEU A 321 24.13 15.39 4.41
N ASN A 322 23.63 15.98 3.33
CA ASN A 322 23.75 17.42 3.09
C ASN A 322 22.40 18.12 3.32
N LEU A 323 22.32 19.00 4.32
CA LEU A 323 21.11 19.78 4.59
C LEU A 323 20.86 20.78 3.45
N ILE A 324 19.69 20.70 2.83
CA ILE A 324 19.33 21.61 1.73
C ILE A 324 18.22 22.59 2.09
N TRP A 325 17.39 22.24 3.06
CA TRP A 325 16.23 23.04 3.44
C TRP A 325 15.78 22.69 4.85
N GLU A 326 15.39 23.71 5.61
CA GLU A 326 14.78 23.56 6.94
C GLU A 326 13.73 24.65 7.19
N CYS A 327 12.76 24.32 8.03
CA CYS A 327 11.72 25.24 8.49
C CYS A 327 11.26 24.90 9.91
N GLU A 328 10.98 25.94 10.70
CA GLU A 328 10.36 25.88 12.04
C GLU A 328 8.82 25.78 11.96
N SER A 329 8.32 24.93 11.06
CA SER A 329 6.91 24.53 11.00
C SER A 329 6.76 23.22 10.24
N VAL A 330 5.59 22.59 10.34
CA VAL A 330 5.25 21.45 9.47
C VAL A 330 5.06 21.98 8.06
N ALA A 331 5.87 21.49 7.13
CA ALA A 331 5.70 21.76 5.70
C ALA A 331 5.98 20.49 4.90
N HIS A 332 5.09 20.17 3.97
CA HIS A 332 5.35 19.10 3.04
C HIS A 332 6.39 19.57 2.03
N CYS A 333 7.46 18.79 1.88
CA CYS A 333 8.55 19.13 0.99
C CYS A 333 8.90 17.94 0.09
N ILE A 334 8.89 18.19 -1.21
CA ILE A 334 9.42 17.26 -2.20
C ILE A 334 10.55 17.97 -2.91
N VAL A 335 11.74 17.36 -2.88
CA VAL A 335 12.91 17.87 -3.57
C VAL A 335 13.22 16.98 -4.75
N GLU A 336 13.33 17.60 -5.91
CA GLU A 336 13.71 16.97 -7.16
C GLU A 336 15.01 17.58 -7.68
N HIS A 337 15.76 16.80 -8.45
CA HIS A 337 16.97 17.27 -9.12
C HIS A 337 16.79 17.15 -10.63
N HIS A 338 17.13 18.21 -11.35
CA HIS A 338 17.18 18.19 -12.81
C HIS A 338 18.21 19.19 -13.35
N GLN A 339 19.09 18.72 -14.24
CA GLN A 339 20.08 19.53 -14.97
C GLN A 339 20.93 20.47 -14.07
N GLY A 340 21.35 20.01 -12.89
CA GLY A 340 22.20 20.79 -11.98
C GLY A 340 21.44 21.76 -11.06
N PHE A 341 20.11 21.74 -11.11
CA PHE A 341 19.25 22.49 -10.21
C PHE A 341 18.45 21.55 -9.31
N LEU A 342 18.21 22.00 -8.08
CA LEU A 342 17.24 21.45 -7.16
C LEU A 342 15.93 22.22 -7.30
N TYR A 343 14.83 21.48 -7.34
CA TYR A 343 13.47 22.00 -7.36
C TYR A 343 12.79 21.55 -6.08
N LEU A 344 12.40 22.50 -5.24
CA LEU A 344 11.68 22.26 -4.00
C LEU A 344 10.22 22.62 -4.20
N PHE A 345 9.35 21.62 -4.06
CA PHE A 345 7.91 21.78 -4.02
C PHE A 345 7.44 21.77 -2.56
N THR A 346 6.85 22.87 -2.09
CA THR A 346 6.46 23.03 -0.69
C THR A 346 5.21 23.87 -0.48
N ASP A 347 4.49 23.63 0.61
CA ASP A 347 3.30 24.36 1.08
C ASP A 347 3.60 25.41 2.17
N ILE A 348 4.89 25.72 2.41
CA ILE A 348 5.29 26.65 3.46
C ILE A 348 4.60 28.03 3.35
N ALA A 349 4.09 28.52 4.48
CA ALA A 349 3.49 29.84 4.59
C ALA A 349 4.53 30.94 4.30
N LYS A 350 4.31 31.73 3.25
CA LYS A 350 5.14 32.92 2.97
C LYS A 350 4.69 34.07 3.87
N ALA A 351 5.60 34.58 4.71
CA ALA A 351 5.35 35.71 5.62
C ALA A 351 4.16 35.51 6.59
N GLY A 352 3.99 34.28 7.09
CA GLY A 352 3.01 33.96 8.15
C GLY A 352 1.54 33.92 7.69
N LYS A 353 1.27 34.00 6.38
CA LYS A 353 -0.07 33.70 5.84
C LYS A 353 -0.09 32.28 5.31
N PRO A 354 -0.96 31.38 5.81
CA PRO A 354 -1.22 30.12 5.13
C PRO A 354 -1.75 30.45 3.73
N VAL A 355 -1.21 29.77 2.74
CA VAL A 355 -1.51 30.01 1.34
C VAL A 355 -2.14 28.74 0.81
N ASP A 356 -3.25 28.86 0.09
CA ASP A 356 -3.89 27.75 -0.63
C ASP A 356 -3.03 27.27 -1.84
N PHE A 357 -1.73 27.58 -1.86
CA PHE A 357 -0.84 27.41 -3.01
C PHE A 357 0.41 26.66 -2.61
N HIS A 358 0.87 25.80 -3.52
CA HIS A 358 2.20 25.21 -3.43
C HIS A 358 3.19 26.08 -4.19
N TYR A 359 4.40 26.16 -3.66
CA TYR A 359 5.52 26.87 -4.26
C TYR A 359 6.45 25.89 -4.96
N LEU A 360 6.88 26.27 -6.16
CA LEU A 360 8.04 25.66 -6.79
C LEU A 360 9.22 26.62 -6.67
N LEU A 361 10.17 26.23 -5.85
CA LEU A 361 11.42 26.93 -5.61
C LEU A 361 12.54 26.24 -6.36
N ARG A 362 13.53 26.98 -6.85
CA ARG A 362 14.72 26.42 -7.50
C ARG A 362 16.00 26.94 -6.88
N SER A 363 17.03 26.10 -6.82
CA SER A 363 18.37 26.49 -6.37
C SER A 363 19.45 25.65 -7.07
N PRO A 364 20.61 26.21 -7.45
CA PRO A 364 21.71 25.42 -7.99
C PRO A 364 22.24 24.37 -6.99
N ILE A 365 22.58 23.16 -7.47
CA ILE A 365 23.10 22.08 -6.61
C ILE A 365 24.38 22.49 -5.86
N ASN A 366 25.27 23.24 -6.54
CA ASN A 366 26.56 23.70 -6.03
C ASN A 366 26.49 24.99 -5.19
N ALA A 367 25.30 25.50 -4.85
CA ALA A 367 25.19 26.64 -3.95
C ALA A 367 25.81 26.27 -2.58
N SER A 368 26.80 27.05 -2.15
CA SER A 368 27.68 26.80 -1.00
C SER A 368 26.95 26.81 0.35
N THR A 369 27.62 26.19 1.33
CA THR A 369 27.35 25.94 2.77
C THR A 369 26.84 27.14 3.60
N GLY A 370 25.69 27.68 3.23
CA GLY A 370 24.85 28.59 4.02
C GLY A 370 23.37 28.30 3.73
N PRO A 371 22.40 29.07 4.28
CA PRO A 371 21.00 28.88 3.92
C PRO A 371 20.85 29.08 2.40
N ARG A 372 20.47 28.01 1.69
CA ARG A 372 20.37 28.01 0.23
C ARG A 372 19.41 29.12 -0.21
N ILE A 373 19.84 29.93 -1.17
CA ILE A 373 18.98 30.93 -1.80
C ILE A 373 18.06 30.18 -2.76
N TRP A 374 16.75 30.25 -2.49
CA TRP A 374 15.70 29.63 -3.27
C TRP A 374 14.99 30.69 -4.10
N GLU A 375 15.12 30.61 -5.42
CA GLU A 375 14.41 31.48 -6.35
C GLU A 375 13.01 30.92 -6.61
N VAL A 376 12.00 31.80 -6.68
CA VAL A 376 10.64 31.39 -7.04
C VAL A 376 10.60 31.06 -8.53
N GLY A 377 10.47 29.77 -8.86
CA GLY A 377 10.34 29.28 -10.24
C GLY A 377 8.93 29.46 -10.80
N GLY A 378 7.92 29.62 -9.94
CA GLY A 378 6.53 29.88 -10.29
C GLY A 378 5.56 29.57 -9.14
N LEU A 379 4.34 30.12 -9.21
CA LEU A 379 3.21 29.71 -8.37
C LEU A 379 2.50 28.54 -9.05
N ILE A 380 2.36 27.40 -8.35
CA ILE A 380 1.62 26.25 -8.87
C ILE A 380 0.28 26.20 -8.16
N THR A 381 -0.79 26.44 -8.91
CA THR A 381 -2.16 26.23 -8.43
C THR A 381 -2.44 24.73 -8.30
N PRO A 382 -3.27 24.30 -7.33
CA PRO A 382 -3.48 22.89 -6.98
C PRO A 382 -3.95 21.97 -8.12
N PHE A 383 -4.42 22.52 -9.25
CA PHE A 383 -4.85 21.75 -10.42
C PHE A 383 -3.72 21.20 -11.32
N CYS A 384 -2.45 21.58 -11.10
CA CYS A 384 -1.33 21.18 -11.96
C CYS A 384 -0.42 20.08 -11.38
N ALA A 385 -0.73 19.51 -10.22
CA ALA A 385 0.09 18.47 -9.59
C ALA A 385 -0.57 17.09 -9.70
N LEU A 386 -0.30 16.38 -10.81
CA LEU A 386 -0.46 14.92 -10.93
C LEU A 386 0.73 14.34 -11.72
#